data_AF-A0AA43Q449-F1
#
_entry.id   AF-A0AA43Q449-F1
#
_cell.length_a   1.000
_cell.length_b   1.000
_cell.length_c   1.000
_cell.angle_alpha   90.00
_cell.angle_beta   90.00
_cell.angle_gamma   90.00
#
_symmetry.space_group_name_H-M   'P 1'
#
loop_
_entity.id
_entity.type
_entity.pdbx_description
1 polymer ?
#
loop_
_entity_poly.entity_id
_entity_poly.type
_entity_poly.pdbx_seq_one_letter_code
_entity_poly.pdbx_strand_id
1 'polypeptide(L)'
;MRAIPPVTITDARLLSSTVPEIASAPYNGATTYALNVAASVAGALGAITEYRSLQAANSGHSPATSPTWWQRVGDTYQVYSSGATYAVGERVIDTVNHRVFESTGAGNLGNALTNTVYWFKVGATNRWAMFDLKTRQRTISPIPITVVLSAGVRCDSFGLGHIRANAVDIAVSSTGTEVYSLAADLNTREVSDAYDYCFKPFATKPAIVRFDMPPYTNAEISITVTASEGNAEVGACSIGAHAYLGDVEYNADDDAKNYSTVERNFDGTVGEMIPRFSIPSGAMTLWVDKSAVNSIRNLRADLNAVALFWSGIDDDSDGYFDALLKIGFYTQFKFNLDAPGKAQLTLAVEEV
;
A
#
# COMPACT_ATOMS: atom_id res chain seq x y z
N MET A 1 6.32 -2.53 -21.58
CA MET A 1 5.52 -2.92 -20.41
C MET A 1 6.20 -3.98 -19.60
N ARG A 2 6.24 -3.76 -18.30
CA ARG A 2 6.67 -4.74 -17.30
C ARG A 2 5.57 -4.96 -16.27
N ALA A 3 5.52 -6.17 -15.73
CA ALA A 3 4.67 -6.54 -14.61
C ALA A 3 5.53 -7.00 -13.44
N ILE A 4 5.10 -6.75 -12.20
CA ILE A 4 5.78 -7.23 -10.99
C ILE A 4 4.95 -8.34 -10.33
N PRO A 5 5.12 -9.62 -10.74
CA PRO A 5 4.60 -10.76 -9.98
C PRO A 5 5.01 -10.63 -8.50
N PRO A 6 4.04 -10.50 -7.58
CA PRO A 6 4.34 -10.11 -6.21
C PRO A 6 4.93 -11.28 -5.43
N VAL A 7 6.01 -11.04 -4.72
CA VAL A 7 6.47 -11.91 -3.64
C VAL A 7 5.59 -11.63 -2.41
N THR A 8 4.85 -12.64 -1.95
CA THR A 8 4.01 -12.49 -0.75
C THR A 8 4.87 -12.10 0.46
N ILE A 9 4.59 -10.95 1.06
CA ILE A 9 5.23 -10.52 2.31
C ILE A 9 4.58 -11.29 3.47
N THR A 10 5.40 -11.97 4.26
CA THR A 10 5.02 -12.77 5.43
C THR A 10 5.83 -12.27 6.63
N ASP A 11 5.53 -12.72 7.85
CA ASP A 11 6.32 -12.37 9.04
C ASP A 11 7.83 -12.62 8.84
N ALA A 12 8.19 -13.71 8.14
CA ALA A 12 9.58 -14.05 7.87
C ALA A 12 10.26 -13.11 6.85
N ARG A 13 9.48 -12.36 6.06
CA ARG A 13 9.98 -11.45 5.02
C ARG A 13 9.93 -9.99 5.43
N LEU A 14 9.13 -9.61 6.44
CA LEU A 14 9.12 -8.27 7.02
C LEU A 14 10.07 -8.22 8.22
N LEU A 15 11.32 -7.81 8.00
CA LEU A 15 12.35 -7.77 9.04
C LEU A 15 12.11 -6.67 10.08
N SER A 16 11.61 -5.51 9.65
CA SER A 16 11.21 -4.44 10.56
C SER A 16 10.20 -3.48 9.93
N SER A 17 9.47 -2.75 10.78
CA SER A 17 8.58 -1.65 10.41
C SER A 17 8.53 -0.61 11.52
N THR A 18 8.51 0.68 11.16
CA THR A 18 8.24 1.78 12.12
C THR A 18 6.77 1.86 12.51
N VAL A 19 5.87 1.24 11.75
CA VAL A 19 4.43 1.25 12.03
C VAL A 19 4.11 0.15 13.03
N PRO A 20 3.46 0.46 14.17
CA PRO A 20 3.12 -0.53 15.17
C PRO A 20 2.02 -1.45 14.66
N GLU A 21 2.03 -2.69 15.15
CA GLU A 21 0.93 -3.62 14.96
C GLU A 21 0.42 -4.09 16.31
N ILE A 22 1.30 -4.53 17.19
CA ILE A 22 0.93 -4.91 18.55
C ILE A 22 1.14 -3.70 19.45
N ALA A 23 0.17 -3.44 20.32
CA ALA A 23 0.25 -2.36 21.27
C ALA A 23 1.41 -2.58 22.26
N SER A 24 2.14 -1.51 22.56
CA SER A 24 3.14 -1.52 23.63
C SER A 24 2.46 -1.60 25.00
N ALA A 25 3.27 -1.77 26.06
CA ALA A 25 2.76 -1.71 27.42
C ALA A 25 2.01 -0.37 27.66
N PRO A 26 0.86 -0.37 28.35
CA PRO A 26 0.14 0.85 28.68
C PRO A 26 1.02 1.85 29.43
N TYR A 27 0.85 3.13 29.11
CA TYR A 27 1.52 4.21 29.84
C TYR A 27 1.22 4.13 31.34
N ASN A 28 2.27 4.27 32.15
CA ASN A 28 2.21 4.34 33.60
C ASN A 28 3.04 5.54 34.07
N GLY A 29 2.40 6.51 34.72
CA GLY A 29 3.07 7.73 35.19
C GLY A 29 4.13 7.52 36.27
N ALA A 30 4.15 6.36 36.92
CA ALA A 30 5.20 5.98 37.87
C ALA A 30 6.42 5.34 37.20
N THR A 31 6.34 4.99 35.92
CA THR A 31 7.45 4.42 35.16
C THR A 31 8.33 5.53 34.61
N THR A 32 9.64 5.36 34.72
CA THR A 32 10.62 6.21 34.03
C THR A 32 11.01 5.56 32.69
N TYR A 33 10.66 6.23 31.60
CA TYR A 33 10.92 5.77 30.24
C TYR A 33 12.28 6.28 29.73
N ALA A 34 13.06 5.39 29.13
CA ALA A 34 14.27 5.76 28.41
C ALA A 34 13.94 6.36 27.03
N LEU A 35 14.93 6.98 26.39
CA LEU A 35 14.79 7.48 25.03
C LEU A 35 14.36 6.35 24.08
N ASN A 36 13.44 6.64 23.16
CA ASN A 36 12.87 5.72 22.18
C ASN A 36 12.05 4.56 22.73
N VAL A 37 11.81 4.46 24.05
CA VAL A 37 10.91 3.44 24.61
C VAL A 37 9.47 3.78 24.24
N ALA A 38 8.72 2.76 23.81
CA ALA A 38 7.33 2.89 23.43
C ALA A 38 6.37 2.69 24.61
N ALA A 39 5.23 3.37 24.57
CA ALA A 39 4.11 3.21 25.49
C ALA A 39 2.79 3.45 24.76
N SER A 40 1.71 2.85 25.26
CA SER A 40 0.41 2.92 24.62
C SER A 40 -0.64 3.62 25.49
N VAL A 41 -1.63 4.22 24.84
CA VAL A 41 -2.79 4.85 25.49
C VAL A 41 -4.06 4.28 24.87
N ALA A 42 -4.94 3.71 25.70
CA ALA A 42 -6.21 3.19 25.24
C ALA A 42 -7.16 4.33 24.83
N GLY A 43 -7.82 4.15 23.69
CA GLY A 43 -8.87 5.01 23.15
C GLY A 43 -10.24 4.33 23.19
N ALA A 44 -11.20 4.90 22.46
CA ALA A 44 -12.55 4.36 22.36
C ALA A 44 -12.60 3.14 21.41
N LEU A 45 -13.58 2.26 21.61
CA LEU A 45 -13.88 1.13 20.72
C LEU A 45 -12.65 0.26 20.41
N GLY A 46 -11.81 0.01 21.41
CA GLY A 46 -10.65 -0.86 21.31
C GLY A 46 -9.44 -0.24 20.60
N ALA A 47 -9.55 1.00 20.11
CA ALA A 47 -8.41 1.72 19.52
C ALA A 47 -7.33 1.98 20.58
N ILE A 48 -6.07 1.90 20.19
CA ILE A 48 -4.90 2.13 21.04
C ILE A 48 -3.93 3.00 20.27
N THR A 49 -3.53 4.13 20.86
CA THR A 49 -2.54 5.02 20.26
C THR A 49 -1.16 4.74 20.85
N GLU A 50 -0.19 4.54 19.97
CA GLU A 50 1.20 4.27 20.29
C GLU A 50 2.02 5.56 20.31
N TYR A 51 2.89 5.65 21.32
CA TYR A 51 3.81 6.75 21.51
C TYR A 51 5.23 6.24 21.73
N ARG A 52 6.19 7.08 21.39
CA ARG A 52 7.62 6.87 21.62
C ARG A 52 8.19 8.02 22.44
N SER A 53 8.94 7.71 23.49
CA SER A 53 9.59 8.72 24.32
C SER A 53 10.69 9.44 23.54
N LEU A 54 10.65 10.77 23.54
CA LEU A 54 11.62 11.66 22.88
C LEU A 54 12.82 12.00 23.74
N GLN A 55 12.77 11.68 25.04
CA GLN A 55 13.84 11.98 25.99
C GLN A 55 14.06 10.80 26.94
N ALA A 56 15.29 10.64 27.41
CA ALA A 56 15.58 9.72 28.52
C ALA A 56 15.04 10.29 29.84
N ALA A 57 14.84 9.43 30.83
CA ALA A 57 14.30 9.79 32.14
C ALA A 57 12.90 10.45 32.09
N ASN A 58 12.09 10.13 31.07
CA ASN A 58 10.73 10.63 30.93
C ASN A 58 9.83 9.98 32.00
N SER A 59 9.42 10.73 33.00
CA SER A 59 8.62 10.25 34.12
C SER A 59 7.48 11.23 34.41
N GLY A 60 6.26 10.72 34.58
CA GLY A 60 5.09 11.53 34.92
C GLY A 60 4.54 12.43 33.79
N HIS A 61 5.16 12.48 32.61
CA HIS A 61 4.64 13.22 31.46
C HIS A 61 3.63 12.37 30.69
N SER A 62 2.37 12.82 30.64
CA SER A 62 1.31 12.11 29.91
C SER A 62 1.50 12.20 28.38
N PRO A 63 1.39 11.09 27.62
CA PRO A 63 1.72 11.08 26.19
C PRO A 63 0.97 12.08 25.31
N ALA A 64 -0.36 12.14 25.42
CA ALA A 64 -1.20 12.98 24.56
C ALA A 64 -1.04 14.49 24.81
N THR A 65 -0.52 14.90 25.97
CA THR A 65 -0.45 16.31 26.38
C THR A 65 0.98 16.82 26.57
N SER A 66 1.99 15.97 26.35
CA SER A 66 3.40 16.32 26.54
C SER A 66 4.20 16.08 25.23
N PRO A 67 3.94 16.84 24.15
CA PRO A 67 4.51 16.59 22.82
C PRO A 67 6.03 16.78 22.73
N THR A 68 6.66 17.44 23.71
CA THR A 68 8.12 17.54 23.82
C THR A 68 8.77 16.29 24.43
N TRP A 69 7.96 15.43 25.06
CA TRP A 69 8.39 14.20 25.72
C TRP A 69 7.94 12.95 24.98
N TRP A 70 6.86 13.04 24.21
CA TRP A 70 6.26 11.92 23.50
C TRP A 70 5.96 12.29 22.05
N GLN A 71 6.32 11.39 21.14
CA GLN A 71 5.92 11.43 19.74
C GLN A 71 4.88 10.36 19.48
N ARG A 72 3.75 10.71 18.87
CA ARG A 72 2.77 9.73 18.39
C ARG A 72 3.37 8.95 17.22
N VAL A 73 3.21 7.63 17.23
CA VAL A 73 3.78 6.70 16.23
C VAL A 73 2.70 6.13 15.30
N GLY A 74 1.48 5.94 15.81
CA GLY A 74 0.36 5.40 15.04
C GLY A 74 -0.72 4.85 15.97
N ASP A 75 -1.76 4.27 15.38
CA ASP A 75 -2.80 3.56 16.12
C ASP A 75 -2.79 2.07 15.78
N THR A 76 -3.24 1.27 16.74
CA THR A 76 -3.56 -0.15 16.58
C THR A 76 -4.79 -0.51 17.43
N TYR A 77 -5.08 -1.78 17.59
CA TYR A 77 -6.13 -2.29 18.47
C TYR A 77 -5.60 -3.41 19.36
N GLN A 78 -6.38 -3.76 20.39
CA GLN A 78 -6.08 -4.91 21.23
C GLN A 78 -6.08 -6.22 20.42
N VAL A 79 -5.21 -7.15 20.79
CA VAL A 79 -5.23 -8.51 20.24
C VAL A 79 -6.50 -9.21 20.73
N TYR A 80 -7.18 -9.92 19.83
CA TYR A 80 -8.35 -10.71 20.18
C TYR A 80 -8.05 -11.71 21.31
N SER A 81 -8.97 -11.82 22.27
CA SER A 81 -8.93 -12.76 23.38
C SER A 81 -10.32 -13.35 23.59
N SER A 82 -10.42 -14.67 23.66
CA SER A 82 -11.69 -15.35 23.93
C SER A 82 -12.25 -15.09 25.33
N GLY A 83 -11.42 -14.57 26.25
CA GLY A 83 -11.83 -14.21 27.62
C GLY A 83 -12.31 -12.77 27.77
N ALA A 84 -12.23 -11.94 26.72
CA ALA A 84 -12.69 -10.55 26.74
C ALA A 84 -14.09 -10.42 26.14
N THR A 85 -14.85 -9.45 26.64
CA THR A 85 -16.18 -9.09 26.12
C THR A 85 -16.07 -7.80 25.34
N TYR A 86 -16.55 -7.79 24.09
CA TYR A 86 -16.46 -6.66 23.19
C TYR A 86 -17.81 -5.97 22.99
N ALA A 87 -17.81 -4.63 22.95
CA ALA A 87 -18.98 -3.83 22.59
C ALA A 87 -19.20 -3.83 21.06
N VAL A 88 -20.38 -3.38 20.61
CA VAL A 88 -20.63 -3.15 19.17
C VAL A 88 -19.71 -2.03 18.68
N GLY A 89 -19.11 -2.22 17.50
CA GLY A 89 -18.16 -1.30 16.89
C GLY A 89 -16.74 -1.39 17.47
N GLU A 90 -16.52 -2.19 18.51
CA GLU A 90 -15.19 -2.39 19.08
C GLU A 90 -14.32 -3.21 18.14
N ARG A 91 -13.08 -2.79 17.96
CA ARG A 91 -12.13 -3.43 17.05
C ARG A 91 -11.04 -4.18 17.78
N VAL A 92 -10.63 -5.29 17.16
CA VAL A 92 -9.54 -6.16 17.62
C VAL A 92 -8.67 -6.57 16.44
N ILE A 93 -7.44 -7.01 16.73
CA ILE A 93 -6.53 -7.57 15.72
C ILE A 93 -6.31 -9.07 15.90
N ASP A 94 -6.13 -9.73 14.77
CA ASP A 94 -5.53 -11.05 14.63
C ASP A 94 -4.11 -10.86 14.08
N THR A 95 -3.11 -11.09 14.93
CA THR A 95 -1.70 -10.92 14.58
C THR A 95 -1.12 -12.12 13.82
N VAL A 96 -1.87 -13.21 13.67
CA VAL A 96 -1.45 -14.38 12.87
C VAL A 96 -1.79 -14.16 11.39
N ASN A 97 -2.95 -13.55 11.12
CA ASN A 97 -3.40 -13.26 9.76
C ASN A 97 -3.27 -11.77 9.38
N HIS A 98 -2.78 -10.95 10.31
CA HIS A 98 -2.66 -9.48 10.21
C HIS A 98 -3.96 -8.80 9.81
N ARG A 99 -5.07 -9.15 10.49
CA ARG A 99 -6.42 -8.64 10.18
C ARG A 99 -7.05 -7.87 11.33
N VAL A 100 -7.83 -6.85 10.99
CA VAL A 100 -8.69 -6.10 11.91
C VAL A 100 -10.12 -6.63 11.77
N PHE A 101 -10.76 -6.85 12.91
CA PHE A 101 -12.17 -7.24 13.00
C PHE A 101 -12.93 -6.24 13.86
N GLU A 102 -14.17 -5.96 13.49
CA GLU A 102 -15.09 -5.11 14.22
C GLU A 102 -16.24 -5.96 14.77
N SER A 103 -16.51 -5.83 16.06
CA SER A 103 -17.59 -6.56 16.72
C SER A 103 -18.94 -5.99 16.29
N THR A 104 -19.82 -6.84 15.77
CA THR A 104 -21.17 -6.46 15.31
C THR A 104 -22.25 -6.73 16.36
N GLY A 105 -21.93 -7.49 17.41
CA GLY A 105 -22.86 -7.88 18.48
C GLY A 105 -22.53 -7.25 19.83
N ALA A 106 -23.55 -6.88 20.59
CA ALA A 106 -23.37 -6.39 21.96
C ALA A 106 -23.00 -7.55 22.90
N GLY A 107 -22.02 -7.35 23.77
CA GLY A 107 -21.58 -8.39 24.72
C GLY A 107 -20.90 -9.58 24.03
N ASN A 108 -20.18 -9.33 22.94
CA ASN A 108 -19.52 -10.36 22.17
C ASN A 108 -18.37 -10.98 22.99
N LEU A 109 -18.61 -12.16 23.57
CA LEU A 109 -17.68 -12.90 24.43
C LEU A 109 -17.44 -14.29 23.85
N GLY A 110 -16.17 -14.69 23.71
CA GLY A 110 -15.80 -16.05 23.32
C GLY A 110 -16.08 -16.45 21.86
N ASN A 111 -16.71 -15.60 21.05
CA ASN A 111 -16.93 -15.90 19.62
C ASN A 111 -15.64 -15.79 18.84
N ALA A 112 -15.27 -16.85 18.11
CA ALA A 112 -14.13 -16.86 17.21
C ALA A 112 -14.26 -15.82 16.09
N LEU A 113 -13.15 -15.27 15.61
CA LEU A 113 -13.10 -14.26 14.54
C LEU A 113 -13.67 -14.75 13.19
N THR A 114 -13.83 -16.07 13.01
CA THR A 114 -14.49 -16.69 11.85
C THR A 114 -16.02 -16.60 11.90
N ASN A 115 -16.60 -16.26 13.05
CA ASN A 115 -18.03 -16.11 13.21
C ASN A 115 -18.50 -14.76 12.64
N THR A 116 -18.95 -14.77 11.39
CA THR A 116 -19.39 -13.57 10.65
C THR A 116 -20.67 -12.92 11.17
N VAL A 117 -21.37 -13.55 12.11
CA VAL A 117 -22.52 -12.93 12.80
C VAL A 117 -22.04 -11.91 13.83
N TYR A 118 -20.89 -12.16 14.47
CA TYR A 118 -20.35 -11.35 15.56
C TYR A 118 -19.14 -10.50 15.15
N TRP A 119 -18.50 -10.84 14.03
CA TRP A 119 -17.30 -10.16 13.56
C TRP A 119 -17.41 -9.78 12.09
N PHE A 120 -17.27 -8.49 11.82
CA PHE A 120 -17.06 -7.97 10.48
C PHE A 120 -15.55 -7.85 10.23
N LYS A 121 -15.05 -8.46 9.15
CA LYS A 121 -13.65 -8.33 8.74
C LYS A 121 -13.45 -6.96 8.08
N VAL A 122 -12.74 -6.07 8.76
CA VAL A 122 -12.48 -4.70 8.27
C VAL A 122 -11.40 -4.70 7.19
N GLY A 123 -10.32 -5.45 7.39
CA GLY A 123 -9.18 -5.45 6.48
C GLY A 123 -7.87 -5.85 7.15
N ALA A 124 -6.74 -5.45 6.59
CA ALA A 124 -5.41 -5.63 7.15
C ALA A 124 -5.16 -4.70 8.35
N THR A 125 -4.26 -5.08 9.25
CA THR A 125 -3.71 -4.16 10.27
C THR A 125 -2.92 -3.04 9.59
N ASN A 126 -2.82 -1.87 10.24
CA ASN A 126 -2.23 -0.68 9.62
C ASN A 126 -0.82 -0.93 9.05
N ARG A 127 0.03 -1.65 9.79
CA ARG A 127 1.37 -2.08 9.33
C ARG A 127 1.34 -2.86 8.02
N TRP A 128 0.35 -3.72 7.83
CA TRP A 128 0.28 -4.68 6.72
C TRP A 128 -0.59 -4.20 5.56
N ALA A 129 -1.32 -3.10 5.74
CA ALA A 129 -2.22 -2.55 4.73
C ALA A 129 -1.53 -2.26 3.39
N MET A 130 -0.29 -1.72 3.39
CA MET A 130 0.48 -1.49 2.16
C MET A 130 0.80 -2.77 1.36
N PHE A 131 0.78 -3.95 1.98
CA PHE A 131 1.06 -5.21 1.30
C PHE A 131 -0.21 -5.93 0.82
N ASP A 132 -1.40 -5.44 1.18
CA ASP A 132 -2.68 -6.00 0.74
C ASP A 132 -3.19 -5.29 -0.52
N LEU A 133 -2.64 -5.70 -1.68
CA LEU A 133 -2.98 -5.16 -3.00
C LEU A 133 -4.43 -5.43 -3.45
N LYS A 134 -5.24 -6.12 -2.64
CA LYS A 134 -6.65 -6.43 -2.94
C LYS A 134 -7.61 -5.47 -2.25
N THR A 135 -7.07 -4.53 -1.48
CA THR A 135 -7.84 -3.53 -0.76
C THR A 135 -7.24 -2.17 -1.02
N ARG A 136 -8.04 -1.10 -0.93
CA ARG A 136 -7.55 0.27 -1.02
C ARG A 136 -7.11 0.84 0.33
N GLN A 137 -6.84 -0.03 1.31
CA GLN A 137 -6.33 0.40 2.61
C GLN A 137 -4.90 0.92 2.45
N ARG A 138 -4.49 1.78 3.39
CA ARG A 138 -3.15 2.36 3.39
C ARG A 138 -2.51 2.11 4.74
N THR A 139 -1.21 1.85 4.72
CA THR A 139 -0.38 2.02 5.90
C THR A 139 -0.18 3.51 6.10
N ILE A 140 -0.59 4.01 7.26
CA ILE A 140 -0.59 5.44 7.60
C ILE A 140 0.26 5.65 8.85
N SER A 141 1.16 6.64 8.81
CA SER A 141 1.97 7.00 9.97
C SER A 141 2.22 8.51 10.06
N PRO A 142 2.15 9.12 11.26
CA PRO A 142 2.55 10.52 11.50
C PRO A 142 4.07 10.73 11.48
N ILE A 143 4.85 9.66 11.30
CA ILE A 143 6.31 9.67 11.18
C ILE A 143 6.68 8.95 9.88
N PRO A 144 7.95 9.02 9.42
CA PRO A 144 8.38 8.23 8.27
C PRO A 144 8.02 6.75 8.40
N ILE A 145 7.40 6.20 7.35
CA ILE A 145 7.16 4.77 7.23
C ILE A 145 8.46 4.15 6.74
N THR A 146 9.15 3.41 7.60
CA THR A 146 10.32 2.62 7.22
C THR A 146 9.98 1.15 7.36
N VAL A 147 10.17 0.37 6.29
CA VAL A 147 10.07 -1.09 6.30
C VAL A 147 11.35 -1.69 5.75
N VAL A 148 11.80 -2.80 6.33
CA VAL A 148 12.91 -3.60 5.81
C VAL A 148 12.38 -4.96 5.42
N LEU A 149 12.53 -5.31 4.14
CA LEU A 149 12.04 -6.54 3.55
C LEU A 149 13.20 -7.47 3.19
N SER A 150 13.04 -8.77 3.42
CA SER A 150 13.89 -9.81 2.85
C SER A 150 13.07 -10.63 1.84
N ALA A 151 13.45 -10.58 0.57
CA ALA A 151 12.70 -11.31 -0.47
C ALA A 151 12.75 -12.84 -0.26
N GLY A 152 13.90 -13.36 0.16
CA GLY A 152 14.19 -14.81 0.22
C GLY A 152 14.18 -15.51 -1.16
N VAL A 153 14.00 -14.74 -2.23
CA VAL A 153 14.03 -15.12 -3.64
C VAL A 153 14.67 -13.97 -4.42
N ARG A 154 15.09 -14.23 -5.67
CA ARG A 154 15.62 -13.14 -6.50
C ARG A 154 14.51 -12.14 -6.83
N CYS A 155 14.74 -10.88 -6.47
CA CYS A 155 13.90 -9.74 -6.83
C CYS A 155 14.76 -8.70 -7.53
N ASP A 156 14.27 -8.18 -8.65
CA ASP A 156 14.93 -7.12 -9.42
C ASP A 156 14.03 -5.87 -9.58
N SER A 157 12.83 -5.91 -9.01
CA SER A 157 11.85 -4.86 -9.14
C SER A 157 11.08 -4.61 -7.85
N PHE A 158 10.67 -3.35 -7.67
CA PHE A 158 9.75 -2.94 -6.63
C PHE A 158 8.77 -1.92 -7.19
N GLY A 159 7.57 -1.89 -6.60
CA GLY A 159 6.57 -0.87 -6.86
C GLY A 159 6.00 -0.34 -5.55
N LEU A 160 5.90 0.98 -5.45
CA LEU A 160 5.12 1.67 -4.44
C LEU A 160 3.99 2.43 -5.12
N GLY A 161 2.80 2.35 -4.57
CA GLY A 161 1.61 2.94 -5.16
C GLY A 161 0.65 3.48 -4.11
N HIS A 162 -0.25 4.33 -4.59
CA HIS A 162 -1.19 5.05 -3.74
C HIS A 162 -0.48 5.79 -2.60
N ILE A 163 0.65 6.42 -2.92
CA ILE A 163 1.51 7.15 -1.98
C ILE A 163 0.90 8.53 -1.71
N ARG A 164 0.98 8.98 -0.46
CA ARG A 164 0.85 10.40 -0.09
C ARG A 164 2.01 10.74 0.83
N ALA A 165 3.04 11.31 0.23
CA ALA A 165 4.30 11.66 0.87
C ALA A 165 5.11 12.55 -0.07
N ASN A 166 6.19 13.12 0.44
CA ASN A 166 7.04 14.06 -0.30
C ASN A 166 8.32 13.40 -0.79
N ALA A 167 8.78 12.31 -0.16
CA ALA A 167 10.01 11.63 -0.55
C ALA A 167 9.94 10.12 -0.30
N VAL A 168 10.68 9.38 -1.11
CA VAL A 168 10.94 7.95 -0.97
C VAL A 168 12.44 7.70 -1.07
N ASP A 169 13.00 7.05 -0.05
CA ASP A 169 14.36 6.55 -0.05
C ASP A 169 14.35 5.03 -0.03
N ILE A 170 15.10 4.41 -0.94
CA ILE A 170 15.24 2.96 -1.03
C ILE A 170 16.71 2.60 -1.03
N ALA A 171 17.08 1.66 -0.18
CA ALA A 171 18.41 1.08 -0.13
C ALA A 171 18.29 -0.45 -0.17
N VAL A 172 19.03 -1.07 -1.08
CA VAL A 172 19.11 -2.53 -1.18
C VAL A 172 20.51 -2.95 -0.76
N SER A 173 20.59 -3.87 0.20
CA SER A 173 21.85 -4.45 0.61
C SER A 173 21.87 -5.96 0.39
N SER A 174 23.06 -6.49 0.14
CA SER A 174 23.32 -7.93 0.05
C SER A 174 24.55 -8.23 0.89
N THR A 175 24.42 -9.14 1.86
CA THR A 175 25.52 -9.48 2.79
C THR A 175 26.15 -8.26 3.47
N GLY A 176 25.33 -7.25 3.82
CA GLY A 176 25.76 -6.02 4.49
C GLY A 176 26.42 -4.95 3.60
N THR A 177 26.49 -5.17 2.28
CA THR A 177 26.97 -4.16 1.32
C THR A 177 25.79 -3.57 0.56
N GLU A 178 25.71 -2.24 0.46
CA GLU A 178 24.72 -1.57 -0.40
C GLU A 178 25.04 -1.86 -1.87
N VAL A 179 24.04 -2.33 -2.60
CA VAL A 179 24.14 -2.71 -4.01
C VAL A 179 23.24 -1.89 -4.93
N TYR A 180 22.30 -1.14 -4.34
CA TYR A 180 21.40 -0.23 -5.05
C TYR A 180 20.87 0.81 -4.07
N SER A 181 20.73 2.04 -4.53
CA SER A 181 20.04 3.10 -3.80
C SER A 181 19.25 4.00 -4.74
N LEU A 182 18.14 4.52 -4.23
CA LEU A 182 17.28 5.48 -4.89
C LEU A 182 16.82 6.51 -3.85
N ALA A 183 16.99 7.78 -4.16
CA ALA A 183 16.35 8.89 -3.46
C ALA A 183 15.44 9.59 -4.46
N ALA A 184 14.13 9.58 -4.19
CA ALA A 184 13.11 10.13 -5.07
C ALA A 184 12.34 11.26 -4.37
N ASP A 185 12.35 12.44 -4.99
CA ASP A 185 11.44 13.53 -4.66
C ASP A 185 10.08 13.25 -5.32
N LEU A 186 9.03 13.18 -4.53
CA LEU A 186 7.67 12.96 -5.02
C LEU A 186 6.93 14.27 -5.26
N ASN A 187 7.45 15.42 -4.86
CA ASN A 187 6.77 16.70 -5.09
C ASN A 187 6.64 16.96 -6.59
N THR A 188 5.42 17.24 -7.04
CA THR A 188 5.12 17.60 -8.41
C THR A 188 4.56 19.01 -8.50
N ARG A 189 4.80 19.60 -9.67
CA ARG A 189 4.32 20.93 -9.97
C ARG A 189 4.08 21.08 -11.47
N GLU A 190 2.82 20.99 -11.86
CA GLU A 190 2.40 21.24 -13.24
C GLU A 190 2.01 22.71 -13.39
N VAL A 191 2.92 23.54 -13.89
CA VAL A 191 2.68 24.98 -14.08
C VAL A 191 2.48 25.26 -15.57
N SER A 192 1.32 25.81 -15.93
CA SER A 192 1.02 26.17 -17.33
C SER A 192 1.22 27.67 -17.62
N ASP A 193 1.11 28.54 -16.62
CA ASP A 193 1.28 29.99 -16.76
C ASP A 193 1.83 30.68 -15.50
N ALA A 194 1.97 32.01 -15.56
CA ALA A 194 2.49 32.81 -14.44
C ALA A 194 1.56 32.81 -13.22
N TYR A 195 0.24 32.59 -13.40
CA TYR A 195 -0.71 32.51 -12.30
C TYR A 195 -0.54 31.18 -11.56
N ASP A 196 -0.44 30.06 -12.30
CA ASP A 196 -0.11 28.76 -11.73
C ASP A 196 1.22 28.79 -10.98
N TYR A 197 2.22 29.48 -11.53
CA TYR A 197 3.51 29.67 -10.88
C TYR A 197 3.41 30.44 -9.55
N CYS A 198 2.43 31.34 -9.40
CA CYS A 198 2.28 32.10 -8.17
C CYS A 198 1.36 31.43 -7.14
N PHE A 199 0.36 30.67 -7.60
CA PHE A 199 -0.78 30.29 -6.75
C PHE A 199 -1.16 28.80 -6.77
N LYS A 200 -0.66 27.98 -7.69
CA LYS A 200 -1.02 26.56 -7.73
C LYS A 200 -0.34 25.80 -6.58
N PRO A 201 -1.10 25.02 -5.78
CA PRO A 201 -0.53 24.22 -4.70
C PRO A 201 0.37 23.10 -5.25
N PHE A 202 1.31 22.64 -4.42
CA PHE A 202 2.10 21.46 -4.71
C PHE A 202 1.23 20.20 -4.69
N ALA A 203 1.54 19.26 -5.58
CA ALA A 203 0.99 17.92 -5.57
C ALA A 203 2.12 16.91 -5.33
N THR A 204 1.78 15.63 -5.21
CA THR A 204 2.76 14.56 -5.01
C THR A 204 2.51 13.42 -5.99
N LYS A 205 3.56 12.82 -6.53
CA LYS A 205 3.47 11.59 -7.35
C LYS A 205 2.81 10.48 -6.52
N PRO A 206 1.79 9.81 -7.05
CA PRO A 206 1.07 8.77 -6.31
C PRO A 206 1.78 7.41 -6.35
N ALA A 207 2.82 7.24 -7.19
CA ALA A 207 3.50 5.97 -7.36
C ALA A 207 4.95 6.11 -7.83
N ILE A 208 5.72 5.04 -7.63
CA ILE A 208 7.07 4.84 -8.16
C ILE A 208 7.31 3.35 -8.41
N VAL A 209 7.92 3.01 -9.54
CA VAL A 209 8.30 1.62 -9.87
C VAL A 209 9.74 1.60 -10.39
N ARG A 210 10.47 0.53 -10.07
CA ARG A 210 11.81 0.28 -10.60
C ARG A 210 11.96 -1.18 -10.98
N PHE A 211 12.80 -1.42 -11.99
CA PHE A 211 13.04 -2.74 -12.60
C PHE A 211 14.53 -3.05 -12.74
N ASP A 212 15.39 -2.26 -12.08
CA ASP A 212 16.84 -2.24 -12.22
C ASP A 212 17.58 -2.62 -10.92
N MET A 213 16.86 -3.17 -9.93
CA MET A 213 17.54 -3.68 -8.73
C MET A 213 18.36 -4.93 -9.08
N PRO A 214 19.59 -5.06 -8.54
CA PRO A 214 20.37 -6.29 -8.69
C PRO A 214 19.65 -7.52 -8.10
N PRO A 215 19.52 -8.63 -8.84
CA PRO A 215 18.69 -9.79 -8.47
C PRO A 215 19.35 -10.72 -7.43
N TYR A 216 19.56 -10.23 -6.21
CA TYR A 216 20.07 -11.05 -5.10
C TYR A 216 18.93 -11.82 -4.41
N THR A 217 19.16 -13.10 -4.10
CA THR A 217 18.14 -13.96 -3.44
C THR A 217 17.79 -13.49 -2.03
N ASN A 218 18.77 -12.99 -1.29
CA ASN A 218 18.61 -12.57 0.11
C ASN A 218 18.88 -11.06 0.24
N ALA A 219 18.43 -10.27 -0.73
CA ALA A 219 18.52 -8.83 -0.65
C ALA A 219 17.67 -8.33 0.53
N GLU A 220 18.24 -7.42 1.34
CA GLU A 220 17.49 -6.62 2.30
C GLU A 220 17.13 -5.29 1.65
N ILE A 221 15.84 -5.04 1.47
CA ILE A 221 15.29 -3.86 0.81
C ILE A 221 14.71 -2.96 1.91
N SER A 222 15.41 -1.87 2.22
CA SER A 222 14.93 -0.83 3.11
C SER A 222 14.17 0.21 2.29
N ILE A 223 12.93 0.49 2.68
CA ILE A 223 12.06 1.48 2.04
C ILE A 223 11.66 2.48 3.12
N THR A 224 11.96 3.76 2.91
CA THR A 224 11.55 4.86 3.79
C THR A 224 10.71 5.84 3.02
N VAL A 225 9.50 6.12 3.50
CA VAL A 225 8.55 7.06 2.91
C VAL A 225 8.31 8.20 3.88
N THR A 226 8.55 9.44 3.45
CA THR A 226 8.55 10.63 4.31
C THR A 226 7.56 11.67 3.81
N ALA A 227 6.66 12.09 4.69
CA ALA A 227 5.82 13.27 4.48
C ALA A 227 6.42 14.47 5.24
N SER A 228 6.46 15.64 4.60
CA SER A 228 6.92 16.88 5.23
C SER A 228 5.86 17.47 6.18
N GLU A 229 4.58 17.18 5.91
CA GLU A 229 3.44 17.56 6.73
C GLU A 229 2.40 16.44 6.75
N GLY A 230 1.62 16.37 7.83
CA GLY A 230 0.58 15.34 7.97
C GLY A 230 1.14 13.93 8.16
N ASN A 231 0.43 12.94 7.63
CA ASN A 231 0.86 11.54 7.70
C ASN A 231 1.50 11.11 6.38
N ALA A 232 2.53 10.28 6.46
CA ALA A 232 2.95 9.45 5.33
C ALA A 232 1.92 8.34 5.12
N GLU A 233 1.53 8.10 3.87
CA GLU A 233 0.62 7.02 3.50
C GLU A 233 1.17 6.19 2.32
N VAL A 234 1.05 4.87 2.40
CA VAL A 234 1.36 3.94 1.31
C VAL A 234 0.25 2.91 1.19
N GLY A 235 -0.39 2.83 0.02
CA GLY A 235 -1.48 1.87 -0.23
C GLY A 235 -1.07 0.59 -0.94
N ALA A 236 0.07 0.60 -1.62
CA ALA A 236 0.57 -0.58 -2.32
C ALA A 236 2.09 -0.63 -2.26
N CYS A 237 2.62 -1.79 -1.91
CA CYS A 237 4.02 -2.13 -1.95
C CYS A 237 4.19 -3.56 -2.44
N SER A 238 4.96 -3.73 -3.51
CA SER A 238 5.29 -5.04 -4.06
C SER A 238 6.76 -5.11 -4.40
N ILE A 239 7.36 -6.27 -4.19
CA ILE A 239 8.69 -6.62 -4.69
C ILE A 239 8.57 -7.91 -5.50
N GLY A 240 9.41 -8.07 -6.51
CA GLY A 240 9.40 -9.28 -7.32
C GLY A 240 10.48 -9.32 -8.39
N ALA A 241 10.54 -10.46 -9.09
CA ALA A 241 11.23 -10.54 -10.37
C ALA A 241 10.26 -10.09 -11.46
N HIS A 242 10.57 -9.01 -12.16
CA HIS A 242 9.66 -8.47 -13.16
C HIS A 242 9.55 -9.40 -14.37
N ALA A 243 8.40 -9.33 -15.02
CA ALA A 243 8.17 -9.96 -16.31
C ALA A 243 8.01 -8.88 -17.38
N TYR A 244 8.84 -8.93 -18.42
CA TYR A 244 8.67 -8.10 -19.60
C TYR A 244 7.62 -8.72 -20.54
N LEU A 245 6.62 -7.91 -20.92
CA LEU A 245 5.46 -8.37 -21.69
C LEU A 245 5.46 -7.90 -23.15
N GLY A 246 6.39 -7.04 -23.53
CA GLY A 246 6.44 -6.39 -24.84
C GLY A 246 6.31 -4.88 -24.77
N ASP A 247 6.34 -4.24 -25.94
CA ASP A 247 6.27 -2.78 -26.08
C ASP A 247 4.82 -2.32 -26.17
N VAL A 248 4.44 -1.31 -25.39
CA VAL A 248 3.09 -0.74 -25.43
C VAL A 248 2.95 0.09 -26.70
N GLU A 249 1.86 -0.13 -27.43
CA GLU A 249 1.49 0.67 -28.60
C GLU A 249 0.85 2.00 -28.16
N TYR A 250 0.97 3.03 -29.00
CA TYR A 250 0.14 4.22 -28.86
C TYR A 250 -1.35 3.84 -28.90
N ASN A 251 -2.24 4.74 -28.44
CA ASN A 251 -3.67 4.46 -28.28
C ASN A 251 -3.96 3.46 -27.13
N ALA A 252 -3.24 3.64 -26.01
CA ALA A 252 -3.62 3.03 -24.75
C ALA A 252 -4.75 3.83 -24.09
N ASP A 253 -5.67 3.12 -23.43
CA ASP A 253 -6.84 3.70 -22.78
C ASP A 253 -6.66 3.75 -21.26
N ASP A 254 -6.88 4.93 -20.68
CA ASP A 254 -7.08 5.15 -19.24
C ASP A 254 -8.56 5.42 -18.98
N ASP A 255 -9.18 4.63 -18.11
CA ASP A 255 -10.61 4.71 -17.81
C ASP A 255 -10.84 4.53 -16.30
N ALA A 256 -12.04 4.86 -15.83
CA ALA A 256 -12.44 4.58 -14.46
C ALA A 256 -13.94 4.31 -14.37
N LYS A 257 -14.29 3.19 -13.75
CA LYS A 257 -15.69 2.82 -13.51
C LYS A 257 -16.22 3.51 -12.26
N ASN A 258 -17.13 4.46 -12.44
CA ASN A 258 -17.78 5.17 -11.33
C ASN A 258 -18.92 4.33 -10.72
N TYR A 259 -18.84 4.03 -9.41
CA TYR A 259 -19.86 3.26 -8.69
C TYR A 259 -20.88 4.14 -7.93
N SER A 260 -20.85 5.47 -8.14
CA SER A 260 -21.76 6.40 -7.49
C SER A 260 -23.21 6.11 -7.87
N THR A 261 -24.12 6.28 -6.90
CA THR A 261 -25.55 6.15 -7.15
C THR A 261 -26.12 7.51 -7.56
N VAL A 262 -26.91 7.54 -8.63
CA VAL A 262 -27.61 8.74 -9.10
C VAL A 262 -29.08 8.39 -9.24
N GLU A 263 -29.90 8.90 -8.33
CA GLU A 263 -31.36 8.79 -8.39
C GLU A 263 -31.94 10.02 -9.10
N ARG A 264 -32.84 9.77 -10.06
CA ARG A 264 -33.54 10.84 -10.81
C ARG A 264 -35.00 10.89 -10.40
N ASN A 265 -35.48 12.09 -10.19
CA ASN A 265 -36.90 12.37 -9.99
C ASN A 265 -37.67 12.16 -11.30
N PHE A 266 -39.00 12.03 -11.19
CA PHE A 266 -39.90 11.86 -12.33
C PHE A 266 -39.84 13.02 -13.34
N ASP A 267 -39.53 14.24 -12.89
CA ASP A 267 -39.37 15.43 -13.72
C ASP A 267 -38.01 15.51 -14.45
N GLY A 268 -37.15 14.51 -14.29
CA GLY A 268 -35.83 14.44 -14.90
C GLY A 268 -34.70 15.13 -14.11
N THR A 269 -35.03 15.80 -13.00
CA THR A 269 -34.02 16.38 -12.08
C THR A 269 -33.31 15.28 -11.28
N VAL A 270 -32.11 15.58 -10.77
CA VAL A 270 -31.39 14.67 -9.86
C VAL A 270 -31.97 14.84 -8.47
N GLY A 271 -32.51 13.75 -7.91
CA GLY A 271 -33.04 13.72 -6.55
C GLY A 271 -31.92 13.51 -5.54
N GLU A 272 -31.22 12.39 -5.65
CA GLU A 272 -30.10 12.04 -4.77
C GLU A 272 -28.88 11.63 -5.59
N MET A 273 -27.71 12.09 -5.17
CA MET A 273 -26.43 11.65 -5.72
C MET A 273 -25.54 11.26 -4.55
N ILE A 274 -25.23 9.97 -4.43
CA ILE A 274 -24.36 9.43 -3.39
C ILE A 274 -23.02 9.07 -4.03
N PRO A 275 -21.97 9.87 -3.80
CA PRO A 275 -20.64 9.57 -4.32
C PRO A 275 -20.13 8.23 -3.77
N ARG A 276 -19.61 7.40 -4.66
CA ARG A 276 -18.82 6.21 -4.34
C ARG A 276 -17.49 6.29 -5.07
N PHE A 277 -16.55 5.45 -4.67
CA PHE A 277 -15.26 5.39 -5.33
C PHE A 277 -15.40 4.93 -6.78
N SER A 278 -14.59 5.52 -7.66
CA SER A 278 -14.36 4.97 -8.99
C SER A 278 -13.23 3.96 -8.93
N ILE A 279 -13.33 2.89 -9.72
CA ILE A 279 -12.27 1.88 -9.87
C ILE A 279 -11.53 2.19 -11.18
N PRO A 280 -10.25 2.58 -11.14
CA PRO A 280 -9.46 2.76 -12.35
C PRO A 280 -9.32 1.45 -13.12
N SER A 281 -9.36 1.56 -14.43
CA SER A 281 -9.18 0.47 -15.37
C SER A 281 -8.44 0.98 -16.61
N GLY A 282 -7.94 0.07 -17.43
CA GLY A 282 -7.32 0.48 -18.69
C GLY A 282 -7.07 -0.70 -19.60
N ALA A 283 -6.90 -0.39 -20.88
CA ALA A 283 -6.56 -1.38 -21.91
C ALA A 283 -5.33 -0.93 -22.68
N MET A 284 -4.38 -1.84 -22.84
CA MET A 284 -3.12 -1.62 -23.56
C MET A 284 -2.94 -2.72 -24.60
N THR A 285 -2.51 -2.33 -25.80
CA THR A 285 -2.05 -3.27 -26.83
C THR A 285 -0.53 -3.30 -26.82
N LEU A 286 0.03 -4.50 -26.85
CA LEU A 286 1.46 -4.75 -26.73
C LEU A 286 1.98 -5.50 -27.94
N TRP A 287 3.17 -5.13 -28.42
CA TRP A 287 3.91 -5.88 -29.41
C TRP A 287 4.88 -6.84 -28.74
N VAL A 288 4.67 -8.13 -28.97
CA VAL A 288 5.40 -9.23 -28.31
C VAL A 288 6.18 -10.02 -29.34
N ASP A 289 7.43 -10.36 -29.06
CA ASP A 289 8.19 -11.26 -29.92
C ASP A 289 7.59 -12.67 -29.91
N LYS A 290 7.54 -13.31 -31.10
CA LYS A 290 6.97 -14.64 -31.26
C LYS A 290 7.61 -15.69 -30.33
N SER A 291 8.89 -15.55 -30.00
CA SER A 291 9.61 -16.42 -29.06
C SER A 291 9.11 -16.31 -27.62
N ALA A 292 8.56 -15.16 -27.22
CA ALA A 292 8.06 -14.89 -25.87
C ALA A 292 6.58 -15.27 -25.66
N VAL A 293 5.84 -15.61 -26.73
CA VAL A 293 4.40 -15.89 -26.64
C VAL A 293 4.09 -17.02 -25.64
N ASN A 294 4.84 -18.12 -25.67
CA ASN A 294 4.58 -19.24 -24.77
C ASN A 294 4.94 -18.94 -23.32
N SER A 295 6.04 -18.22 -23.06
CA SER A 295 6.40 -17.82 -21.69
C SER A 295 5.37 -16.87 -21.09
N ILE A 296 4.88 -15.89 -21.87
CA ILE A 296 3.84 -14.96 -21.41
C ILE A 296 2.49 -15.67 -21.24
N ARG A 297 2.17 -16.68 -22.06
CA ARG A 297 0.96 -17.50 -21.86
C ARG A 297 1.00 -18.30 -20.56
N ASN A 298 2.17 -18.79 -20.14
CA ASN A 298 2.33 -19.45 -18.86
C ASN A 298 2.19 -18.44 -17.71
N LEU A 299 2.86 -17.29 -17.83
CA LEU A 299 2.73 -16.20 -16.87
C LEU A 299 1.28 -15.75 -16.69
N ARG A 300 0.50 -15.66 -17.76
CA ARG A 300 -0.95 -15.37 -17.68
C ARG A 300 -1.68 -16.36 -16.76
N ALA A 301 -1.36 -17.65 -16.81
CA ALA A 301 -1.98 -18.64 -15.92
C ALA A 301 -1.55 -18.43 -14.46
N ASP A 302 -0.27 -18.10 -14.23
CA ASP A 302 0.28 -17.83 -12.91
C ASP A 302 -0.31 -16.55 -12.27
N LEU A 303 -0.65 -15.56 -13.10
CA LEU A 303 -1.20 -14.27 -12.65
C LEU A 303 -2.73 -14.27 -12.52
N ASN A 304 -3.40 -15.41 -12.67
CA ASN A 304 -4.86 -15.48 -12.60
C ASN A 304 -5.38 -15.07 -11.21
N ALA A 305 -6.21 -14.01 -11.17
CA ALA A 305 -6.74 -13.41 -9.95
C ALA A 305 -5.65 -12.93 -8.96
N VAL A 306 -4.48 -12.56 -9.48
CA VAL A 306 -3.40 -11.92 -8.72
C VAL A 306 -3.44 -10.42 -8.97
N ALA A 307 -3.48 -9.63 -7.88
CA ALA A 307 -3.31 -8.18 -7.95
C ALA A 307 -1.82 -7.84 -7.93
N LEU A 308 -1.36 -7.01 -8.86
CA LEU A 308 0.05 -6.64 -9.00
C LEU A 308 0.23 -5.29 -9.73
N PHE A 309 1.48 -4.83 -9.81
CA PHE A 309 1.85 -3.65 -10.58
C PHE A 309 2.02 -4.01 -12.05
N TRP A 310 1.38 -3.21 -12.90
CA TRP A 310 1.43 -3.25 -14.36
C TRP A 310 1.91 -1.88 -14.84
N SER A 311 3.13 -1.80 -15.37
CA SER A 311 3.76 -0.55 -15.80
C SER A 311 3.87 -0.54 -17.32
N GLY A 312 3.04 0.27 -17.96
CA GLY A 312 3.09 0.46 -19.42
C GLY A 312 4.36 1.20 -19.86
N ILE A 313 4.80 2.18 -19.06
CA ILE A 313 6.02 2.98 -19.23
C ILE A 313 6.92 2.75 -18.01
N ASP A 314 8.20 2.47 -18.26
CA ASP A 314 9.18 2.19 -17.21
C ASP A 314 9.82 3.47 -16.62
N ASP A 315 9.70 4.60 -17.32
CA ASP A 315 10.14 5.93 -16.88
C ASP A 315 9.03 6.62 -16.07
N ASP A 316 9.25 6.77 -14.76
CA ASP A 316 8.30 7.42 -13.84
C ASP A 316 8.30 8.95 -13.90
N SER A 317 9.11 9.53 -14.79
CA SER A 317 9.10 10.96 -15.09
C SER A 317 8.20 11.32 -16.28
N ASP A 318 7.74 10.33 -17.05
CA ASP A 318 6.85 10.55 -18.19
C ASP A 318 5.46 11.01 -17.72
N GLY A 319 4.86 11.97 -18.44
CA GLY A 319 3.54 12.53 -18.10
C GLY A 319 2.39 11.51 -18.23
N TYR A 320 2.58 10.42 -18.97
CA TYR A 320 1.62 9.32 -19.07
C TYR A 320 1.91 8.15 -18.12
N PHE A 321 2.96 8.24 -17.30
CA PHE A 321 3.34 7.16 -16.39
C PHE A 321 2.19 6.75 -15.47
N ASP A 322 1.58 7.70 -14.75
CA ASP A 322 0.50 7.40 -13.80
C ASP A 322 -0.76 6.87 -14.50
N ALA A 323 -1.03 7.33 -15.73
CA ALA A 323 -2.15 6.84 -16.54
C ALA A 323 -1.94 5.38 -16.98
N LEU A 324 -0.70 4.98 -17.26
CA LEU A 324 -0.33 3.65 -17.74
C LEU A 324 0.21 2.71 -16.65
N LEU A 325 0.26 3.17 -15.40
CA LEU A 325 0.50 2.35 -14.23
C LEU A 325 -0.83 1.88 -13.65
N LYS A 326 -0.99 0.57 -13.49
CA LYS A 326 -2.17 -0.03 -12.85
C LYS A 326 -1.76 -0.97 -11.72
N ILE A 327 -2.50 -0.94 -10.62
CA ILE A 327 -2.31 -1.82 -9.46
C ILE A 327 -3.57 -2.67 -9.30
N GLY A 328 -3.54 -3.88 -9.87
CA GLY A 328 -4.76 -4.66 -10.03
C GLY A 328 -4.55 -6.00 -10.70
N PHE A 329 -5.63 -6.62 -11.14
CA PHE A 329 -5.62 -7.91 -11.82
C PHE A 329 -6.03 -7.75 -13.28
N TYR A 330 -5.60 -8.67 -14.15
CA TYR A 330 -6.02 -8.63 -15.54
C TYR A 330 -7.48 -9.10 -15.68
N THR A 331 -8.28 -8.39 -16.44
CA THR A 331 -9.64 -8.81 -16.85
C THR A 331 -9.63 -9.40 -18.26
N GLN A 332 -8.66 -9.01 -19.10
CA GLN A 332 -8.42 -9.58 -20.42
C GLN A 332 -6.93 -9.72 -20.69
N PHE A 333 -6.53 -10.83 -21.30
CA PHE A 333 -5.14 -11.14 -21.64
C PHE A 333 -5.10 -11.96 -22.94
N LYS A 334 -5.37 -11.31 -24.07
CA LYS A 334 -5.67 -11.92 -25.38
C LYS A 334 -4.50 -11.78 -26.35
N PHE A 335 -4.16 -12.87 -27.04
CA PHE A 335 -3.17 -12.86 -28.13
C PHE A 335 -3.85 -12.80 -29.50
N ASN A 336 -3.31 -11.99 -30.39
CA ASN A 336 -3.50 -12.04 -31.83
C ASN A 336 -2.19 -12.48 -32.49
N LEU A 337 -2.23 -13.58 -33.25
CA LEU A 337 -1.06 -14.27 -33.81
C LEU A 337 -0.90 -14.07 -35.32
N ASP A 338 -1.50 -13.01 -35.86
CA ASP A 338 -1.55 -12.74 -37.30
C ASP A 338 -0.18 -12.30 -37.87
N ALA A 339 0.72 -11.76 -37.05
CA ALA A 339 2.03 -11.31 -37.51
C ALA A 339 3.09 -12.44 -37.58
N PRO A 340 3.94 -12.49 -38.62
CA PRO A 340 4.85 -13.62 -38.84
C PRO A 340 5.98 -13.75 -37.82
N GLY A 341 6.43 -12.63 -37.21
CA GLY A 341 7.52 -12.57 -36.23
C GLY A 341 7.14 -11.99 -34.86
N LYS A 342 5.95 -11.42 -34.74
CA LYS A 342 5.43 -10.84 -33.50
C LYS A 342 4.00 -11.32 -33.24
N ALA A 343 3.52 -11.12 -32.04
CA ALA A 343 2.11 -11.23 -31.69
C ALA A 343 1.67 -9.89 -31.09
N GLN A 344 0.40 -9.55 -31.28
CA GLN A 344 -0.22 -8.49 -30.48
C GLN A 344 -0.83 -9.12 -29.24
N LEU A 345 -0.62 -8.47 -28.09
CA LEU A 345 -1.23 -8.83 -26.83
C LEU A 345 -2.14 -7.68 -26.40
N THR A 346 -3.45 -7.92 -26.28
CA THR A 346 -4.38 -6.99 -25.64
C THR A 346 -4.48 -7.36 -24.17
N LEU A 347 -4.06 -6.45 -23.30
CA LEU A 347 -4.12 -6.56 -21.85
C LEU A 347 -5.08 -5.50 -21.31
N ALA A 348 -6.12 -5.93 -20.60
CA ALA A 348 -6.99 -5.05 -19.83
C ALA A 348 -6.82 -5.33 -18.34
N VAL A 349 -6.71 -4.27 -17.55
CA VAL A 349 -6.47 -4.32 -16.10
C VAL A 349 -7.56 -3.53 -15.37
N GLU A 350 -8.03 -4.06 -14.25
CA GLU A 350 -8.93 -3.37 -13.32
C GLU A 350 -8.25 -3.32 -11.94
N GLU A 351 -8.23 -2.15 -11.30
CA GLU A 351 -7.78 -2.01 -9.91
C GLU A 351 -8.75 -2.64 -8.92
N VAL A 352 -8.30 -2.86 -7.68
CA VAL A 352 -9.11 -3.44 -6.59
C VAL A 352 -9.29 -2.48 -5.43
#